data_AF-C5CF08-F1
#
_entry.id   AF-C5CF08-F1
#
_cell.length_a   1.000
_cell.length_b   1.000
_cell.length_c   1.000
_cell.angle_alpha   90.00
_cell.angle_beta   90.00
_cell.angle_gamma   90.00
#
_symmetry.space_group_name_H-M   'P 1'
#
loop_
_entity.id
_entity.type
_entity.pdbx_description
1 polymer ?
#
loop_
_entity_poly.entity_id
_entity_poly.type
_entity_poly.pdbx_seq_one_letter_code
_entity_poly.pdbx_strand_id
1 'polypeptide(L)'
;MIRVPGYLFILGVFFSYAGLLFENQGLAITLVVIGIVLSLYIWHVLAWNRDKHLENSLKKGVIKEEELFSFGLKRKAVVWAIFYSLVFSVMNLSGIVSAQLFVSNIDTVQNISPEELVGLLGPEYMIASSVFMISAILTLIMYFKLLSITFNDEFKMQSIESSRKKIPMILRSPLSIPMAVVFTIITSGLFSWYIRYKLMRIQVLYFQLDRSFEEAKAQYETLEQARKEKEKKRLEKIANMNEKYSEMLAKETDPHERKTIIAQLFKDLGDTNRDDAIRIISEMLKKDIIDEKEYKKLIRLLR
;
A
#
# COMPACT_ATOMS: atom_id res chain seq x y z
N MET A 1 -1.06 -3.20 -8.37
CA MET A 1 -2.36 -2.62 -7.96
C MET A 1 -3.01 -1.97 -9.17
N ILE A 2 -4.33 -2.03 -9.35
CA ILE A 2 -5.02 -1.37 -10.47
C ILE A 2 -5.23 0.09 -10.09
N ARG A 3 -4.84 1.01 -10.97
CA ARG A 3 -5.08 2.45 -10.81
C ARG A 3 -6.29 2.83 -11.65
N VAL A 4 -7.33 3.34 -10.98
CA VAL A 4 -8.50 3.90 -11.66
C VAL A 4 -8.26 5.40 -11.85
N PRO A 5 -8.25 5.92 -13.08
CA PRO A 5 -8.11 7.35 -13.33
C PRO A 5 -9.19 8.18 -12.64
N GLY A 6 -8.82 9.36 -12.13
CA GLY A 6 -9.75 10.26 -11.43
C GLY A 6 -10.95 10.67 -12.29
N TYR A 7 -10.75 10.82 -13.61
CA TYR A 7 -11.82 11.18 -14.54
C TYR A 7 -12.91 10.09 -14.62
N LEU A 8 -12.63 8.82 -14.33
CA LEU A 8 -13.66 7.77 -14.32
C LEU A 8 -14.68 7.97 -13.20
N PHE A 9 -14.29 8.61 -12.09
CA PHE A 9 -15.22 8.98 -11.03
C PHE A 9 -16.12 10.15 -11.47
N ILE A 10 -15.55 11.13 -12.18
CA ILE A 10 -16.31 12.27 -12.72
C ILE A 10 -17.28 11.80 -13.79
N LEU A 11 -16.81 10.98 -14.74
CA LEU A 11 -17.65 10.37 -15.76
C LEU A 11 -18.72 9.48 -15.14
N GLY A 12 -18.38 8.66 -14.15
CA GLY A 12 -19.33 7.80 -13.46
C GLY A 12 -20.44 8.59 -12.78
N VAL A 13 -20.11 9.62 -12.02
CA VAL A 13 -21.09 10.56 -11.44
C VAL A 13 -21.93 11.18 -12.55
N PHE A 14 -21.29 11.77 -13.56
CA PHE A 14 -21.99 12.42 -14.66
C PHE A 14 -22.98 11.47 -15.34
N PHE A 15 -22.56 10.29 -15.78
CA PHE A 15 -23.41 9.32 -16.45
C PHE A 15 -24.54 8.78 -15.56
N SER A 16 -24.33 8.65 -14.25
CA SER A 16 -25.37 8.26 -13.30
C SER A 16 -26.53 9.26 -13.19
N TYR A 17 -26.31 10.55 -13.46
CA TYR A 17 -27.33 11.60 -13.33
C TYR A 17 -27.69 12.29 -14.64
N ALA A 18 -26.82 12.24 -15.65
CA ALA A 18 -27.03 12.89 -16.94
C ALA A 18 -28.27 12.38 -17.64
N GLY A 19 -28.65 11.11 -17.44
CA GLY A 19 -29.91 10.56 -17.96
C GLY A 19 -31.16 11.33 -17.52
N LEU A 20 -31.12 12.06 -16.39
CA LEU A 20 -32.22 12.92 -15.94
C LEU A 20 -32.39 14.19 -16.77
N LEU A 21 -31.39 14.55 -17.58
CA LEU A 21 -31.37 15.78 -18.38
C LEU A 21 -31.81 15.56 -19.83
N PHE A 22 -32.06 14.32 -20.24
CA PHE A 22 -32.43 13.98 -21.62
C PHE A 22 -33.87 13.47 -21.70
N GLU A 23 -34.65 14.06 -22.61
CA GLU A 23 -36.03 13.63 -22.90
C GLU A 23 -36.09 12.30 -23.66
N ASN A 24 -35.03 11.96 -24.41
CA ASN A 24 -34.95 10.69 -25.12
C ASN A 24 -34.70 9.53 -24.13
N GLN A 25 -35.73 8.69 -23.94
CA GLN A 25 -35.72 7.56 -23.00
C GLN A 25 -34.57 6.56 -23.27
N GLY A 26 -34.31 6.20 -24.53
CA GLY A 26 -33.26 5.24 -24.87
C GLY A 26 -31.86 5.76 -24.52
N LEU A 27 -31.61 7.04 -24.79
CA LEU A 27 -30.37 7.71 -24.44
C LEU A 27 -30.24 7.86 -22.92
N ALA A 28 -31.30 8.28 -22.22
CA ALA A 28 -31.32 8.40 -20.77
C ALA A 28 -30.99 7.06 -20.06
N ILE A 29 -31.62 5.96 -20.47
CA ILE A 29 -31.36 4.62 -19.94
C ILE A 29 -29.92 4.21 -20.19
N THR A 30 -29.41 4.44 -21.41
CA THR A 30 -28.03 4.06 -21.76
C THR A 30 -27.01 4.78 -20.88
N LEU A 31 -27.17 6.08 -20.63
CA LEU A 31 -26.28 6.84 -19.74
C LEU A 31 -26.32 6.30 -18.31
N VAL A 32 -27.51 6.03 -17.78
CA VAL A 32 -27.67 5.47 -16.42
C VAL A 32 -26.99 4.10 -16.31
N VAL A 33 -27.16 3.23 -17.31
CA VAL A 33 -26.50 1.91 -17.35
C VAL A 33 -24.97 2.06 -17.37
N ILE A 34 -24.42 2.99 -18.16
CA ILE A 34 -22.99 3.29 -18.16
C ILE A 34 -22.53 3.71 -16.77
N GLY A 35 -23.26 4.60 -16.10
CA GLY A 35 -22.97 5.03 -14.73
C GLY A 35 -22.99 3.85 -13.73
N ILE A 36 -23.96 2.95 -13.84
CA ILE A 36 -24.07 1.73 -13.03
C ILE A 36 -22.87 0.80 -13.27
N VAL A 37 -22.50 0.54 -14.52
CA VAL A 37 -21.38 -0.34 -14.86
C VAL A 37 -20.06 0.23 -14.31
N LEU A 38 -19.83 1.53 -14.46
CA LEU A 38 -18.66 2.21 -13.88
C LEU A 38 -18.66 2.10 -12.35
N SER A 39 -19.82 2.29 -11.73
CA SER A 39 -20.02 2.16 -10.28
C SER A 39 -19.63 0.77 -9.77
N LEU A 40 -20.11 -0.29 -10.42
CA LEU A 40 -19.81 -1.69 -10.07
C LEU A 40 -18.34 -2.04 -10.34
N TYR A 41 -17.79 -1.57 -11.46
CA TYR A 41 -16.38 -1.75 -11.80
C TYR A 41 -15.45 -1.17 -10.73
N ILE A 42 -15.72 0.05 -10.26
CA ILE A 42 -14.92 0.68 -9.20
C ILE A 42 -14.95 -0.14 -7.91
N TRP A 43 -16.11 -0.67 -7.53
CA TRP A 43 -16.22 -1.52 -6.35
C TRP A 43 -15.42 -2.81 -6.48
N HIS A 44 -15.49 -3.45 -7.65
CA HIS A 44 -14.68 -4.61 -7.95
C HIS A 44 -13.18 -4.30 -7.83
N VAL A 45 -12.72 -3.17 -8.38
CA VAL A 45 -11.31 -2.77 -8.31
C VAL A 45 -10.86 -2.48 -6.87
N LEU A 46 -11.68 -1.78 -6.08
CA LEU A 46 -11.38 -1.51 -4.67
C LEU A 46 -11.21 -2.81 -3.86
N ALA A 47 -12.13 -3.76 -4.06
CA ALA A 47 -12.08 -5.05 -3.41
C ALA A 47 -10.86 -5.87 -3.86
N TRP A 48 -10.56 -5.87 -5.16
CA TRP A 48 -9.40 -6.56 -5.73
C TRP A 48 -8.08 -6.00 -5.22
N ASN A 49 -7.95 -4.67 -5.15
CA ASN A 49 -6.75 -4.01 -4.63
C ASN A 49 -6.52 -4.32 -3.15
N ARG A 50 -7.59 -4.30 -2.35
CA ARG A 50 -7.57 -4.68 -0.93
C ARG A 50 -7.14 -6.14 -0.76
N ASP A 51 -7.66 -7.07 -1.57
CA ASP A 51 -7.26 -8.48 -1.51
C ASP A 51 -5.78 -8.68 -1.90
N LYS A 52 -5.29 -7.94 -2.92
CA LYS A 52 -3.86 -7.94 -3.27
C LYS A 52 -2.98 -7.36 -2.16
N HIS A 53 -3.44 -6.32 -1.48
CA HIS A 53 -2.73 -5.77 -0.33
C HIS A 53 -2.58 -6.85 0.74
N LEU A 54 -3.68 -7.49 1.15
CA LEU A 54 -3.65 -8.58 2.13
C LEU A 54 -2.72 -9.73 1.72
N GLU A 55 -2.80 -10.17 0.47
CA GLU A 55 -1.93 -11.22 -0.08
C GLU A 55 -0.45 -10.84 0.03
N ASN A 56 -0.10 -9.61 -0.30
CA ASN A 56 1.27 -9.10 -0.19
C ASN A 56 1.72 -9.02 1.28
N SER A 57 0.86 -8.55 2.19
CA SER A 57 1.18 -8.45 3.61
C SER A 57 1.40 -9.84 4.24
N LEU A 58 0.63 -10.86 3.82
CA LEU A 58 0.83 -12.25 4.21
C LEU A 58 2.15 -12.81 3.66
N LYS A 59 2.41 -12.62 2.36
CA LYS A 59 3.67 -13.07 1.71
C LYS A 59 4.92 -12.46 2.33
N LYS A 60 4.85 -11.18 2.71
CA LYS A 60 5.95 -10.45 3.37
C LYS A 60 6.05 -10.78 4.87
N GLY A 61 5.18 -11.63 5.42
CA GLY A 61 5.15 -11.99 6.85
C GLY A 61 4.75 -10.84 7.78
N VAL A 62 4.17 -9.76 7.22
CA VAL A 62 3.75 -8.60 8.00
C VAL A 62 2.45 -8.87 8.72
N ILE A 63 1.58 -9.72 8.16
CA ILE A 63 0.38 -10.25 8.81
C ILE A 63 0.54 -11.76 8.86
N LYS A 64 0.24 -12.38 9.99
CA LYS A 64 0.19 -13.85 10.10
C LYS A 64 -1.21 -14.37 9.82
N GLU A 65 -1.32 -15.60 9.34
CA GLU A 65 -2.61 -16.27 9.09
C GLU A 65 -3.51 -16.31 10.33
N GLU A 66 -2.92 -16.59 11.50
CA GLU A 66 -3.59 -16.58 12.81
C GLU A 66 -4.19 -15.22 13.17
N GLU A 67 -3.58 -14.14 12.68
CA GLU A 67 -3.97 -12.76 12.97
C GLU A 67 -5.16 -12.30 12.13
N LEU A 68 -5.48 -12.98 11.03
CA LEU A 68 -6.67 -12.68 10.22
C LEU A 68 -7.93 -12.78 11.06
N PHE A 69 -8.03 -13.84 11.89
CA PHE A 69 -9.20 -14.07 12.72
C PHE A 69 -9.25 -13.10 13.90
N SER A 70 -8.11 -12.88 14.58
CA SER A 70 -8.06 -11.99 15.76
C SER A 70 -8.38 -10.54 15.41
N PHE A 71 -7.96 -10.05 14.23
CA PHE A 71 -8.31 -8.71 13.75
C PHE A 71 -9.63 -8.67 12.95
N GLY A 72 -10.27 -9.81 12.75
CA GLY A 72 -11.52 -9.93 12.00
C GLY A 72 -11.40 -9.58 10.51
N LEU A 73 -10.22 -9.71 9.92
CA LEU A 73 -9.94 -9.43 8.51
C LEU A 73 -10.55 -10.51 7.63
N LYS A 74 -11.31 -10.11 6.61
CA LYS A 74 -11.85 -11.07 5.62
C LYS A 74 -10.78 -11.47 4.60
N ARG A 75 -10.79 -12.72 4.13
CA ARG A 75 -9.82 -13.20 3.11
C ARG A 75 -10.09 -12.68 1.70
N LYS A 76 -11.36 -12.60 1.28
CA LYS A 76 -11.75 -12.23 -0.08
C LYS A 76 -12.84 -11.16 -0.07
N ALA A 77 -12.47 -9.93 -0.35
CA ALA A 77 -13.38 -8.81 -0.56
C ALA A 77 -14.09 -8.90 -1.92
N VAL A 78 -13.42 -9.43 -2.94
CA VAL A 78 -13.95 -9.48 -4.33
C VAL A 78 -15.28 -10.25 -4.40
N VAL A 79 -15.42 -11.31 -3.60
CA VAL A 79 -16.67 -12.10 -3.52
C VAL A 79 -17.86 -11.22 -3.10
N TRP A 80 -17.65 -10.32 -2.14
CA TRP A 80 -18.68 -9.39 -1.69
C TRP A 80 -19.02 -8.34 -2.76
N ALA A 81 -18.03 -7.90 -3.56
CA ALA A 81 -18.27 -7.02 -4.69
C ALA A 81 -19.09 -7.68 -5.80
N ILE A 82 -18.85 -8.97 -6.06
CA ILE A 82 -19.64 -9.75 -7.02
C ILE A 82 -21.08 -9.90 -6.51
N PHE A 83 -21.28 -10.31 -5.25
CA PHE A 83 -22.62 -10.41 -4.68
C PHE A 83 -23.37 -9.08 -4.67
N TYR A 84 -22.70 -7.99 -4.25
CA TYR A 84 -23.28 -6.65 -4.33
C TYR A 84 -23.69 -6.32 -5.77
N SER A 85 -22.85 -6.60 -6.76
CA SER A 85 -23.14 -6.31 -8.16
C SER A 85 -24.35 -7.08 -8.67
N LEU A 86 -24.47 -8.37 -8.32
CA LEU A 86 -25.61 -9.20 -8.69
C LEU A 86 -26.90 -8.66 -8.07
N VAL A 87 -26.91 -8.44 -6.76
CA VAL A 87 -28.10 -7.95 -6.05
C VAL A 87 -28.50 -6.55 -6.53
N PHE A 88 -27.51 -5.65 -6.71
CA PHE A 88 -27.75 -4.31 -7.23
C PHE A 88 -28.32 -4.34 -8.65
N SER A 89 -27.84 -5.25 -9.50
CA SER A 89 -28.36 -5.38 -10.87
C SER A 89 -29.79 -5.92 -10.88
N VAL A 90 -30.08 -6.93 -10.05
CA VAL A 90 -31.46 -7.45 -9.88
C VAL A 90 -32.40 -6.36 -9.37
N MET A 91 -31.95 -5.55 -8.41
CA MET A 91 -32.70 -4.39 -7.91
C MET A 91 -32.99 -3.40 -9.04
N ASN A 92 -32.00 -3.00 -9.83
CA ASN A 92 -32.24 -2.05 -10.91
C ASN A 92 -33.14 -2.62 -12.01
N LEU A 93 -32.95 -3.88 -12.41
CA LEU A 93 -33.79 -4.52 -13.44
C LEU A 93 -35.24 -4.65 -12.99
N SER A 94 -35.47 -5.15 -11.77
CA SER A 94 -36.82 -5.27 -11.21
C SER A 94 -37.48 -3.90 -11.01
N GLY A 95 -36.72 -2.88 -10.59
CA GLY A 95 -37.22 -1.51 -10.49
C GLY A 95 -37.62 -0.92 -11.84
N ILE A 96 -36.84 -1.15 -12.90
CA ILE A 96 -37.18 -0.73 -14.26
C ILE A 96 -38.48 -1.41 -14.73
N VAL A 97 -38.60 -2.73 -14.53
CA VAL A 97 -39.82 -3.49 -14.90
C VAL A 97 -41.04 -2.98 -14.14
N SER A 98 -40.94 -2.81 -12.82
CA SER A 98 -42.03 -2.25 -12.00
C SER A 98 -42.42 -0.85 -12.45
N ALA A 99 -41.44 0.01 -12.73
CA ALA A 99 -41.70 1.37 -13.19
C ALA A 99 -42.36 1.40 -14.58
N GLN A 100 -41.94 0.54 -15.51
CA GLN A 100 -42.56 0.42 -16.83
C GLN A 100 -44.02 -0.05 -16.75
N LEU A 101 -44.31 -1.05 -15.91
CA LEU A 101 -45.67 -1.53 -15.68
C LEU A 101 -46.55 -0.44 -15.05
N PHE A 102 -45.99 0.34 -14.12
CA PHE A 102 -46.70 1.45 -13.51
C PHE A 102 -46.98 2.59 -14.51
N VAL A 103 -45.97 3.03 -15.26
CA VAL A 103 -46.10 4.11 -16.27
C VAL A 103 -47.07 3.71 -17.38
N SER A 104 -47.04 2.46 -17.84
CA SER A 104 -47.94 1.98 -18.89
C SER A 104 -49.41 1.94 -18.47
N ASN A 105 -49.69 2.04 -17.16
CA ASN A 105 -51.05 2.06 -16.60
C ASN A 105 -51.38 3.39 -15.92
N ILE A 106 -50.55 4.43 -16.08
CA ILE A 106 -50.63 5.66 -15.27
C ILE A 106 -51.92 6.45 -15.48
N ASP A 107 -52.47 6.42 -16.69
CA ASP A 107 -53.75 7.08 -17.03
C ASP A 107 -54.94 6.39 -16.35
N THR A 108 -54.84 5.09 -16.10
CA THR A 108 -55.84 4.28 -15.41
C THR A 108 -55.70 4.40 -13.88
N VAL A 109 -54.47 4.57 -13.38
CA VAL A 109 -54.11 4.63 -11.95
C VAL A 109 -54.65 5.88 -11.23
N GLN A 110 -54.86 7.01 -11.93
CA GLN A 110 -55.24 8.28 -11.29
C GLN A 110 -56.63 8.29 -10.63
N ASN A 111 -57.51 7.32 -10.94
CA ASN A 111 -58.91 7.31 -10.50
C ASN A 111 -59.31 6.05 -9.70
N ILE A 112 -58.34 5.29 -9.18
CA ILE A 112 -58.57 3.96 -8.61
C ILE A 112 -58.08 3.90 -7.15
N SER A 113 -58.79 3.15 -6.30
CA SER A 113 -58.40 2.92 -4.90
C SER A 113 -57.10 2.09 -4.81
N PRO A 114 -56.29 2.23 -3.74
CA PRO A 114 -55.06 1.45 -3.57
C PRO A 114 -55.27 -0.07 -3.64
N GLU A 115 -56.44 -0.58 -3.21
CA GLU A 115 -56.78 -2.00 -3.28
C GLU A 115 -57.07 -2.48 -4.71
N GLU A 116 -57.72 -1.67 -5.53
CA GLU A 116 -58.01 -1.98 -6.94
C GLU A 116 -56.76 -1.82 -7.82
N LEU A 117 -55.79 -1.01 -7.39
CA LEU A 117 -54.51 -0.80 -8.07
C LEU A 117 -53.68 -2.08 -8.19
N VAL A 118 -53.70 -2.92 -7.15
CA VAL A 118 -52.97 -4.20 -7.11
C VAL A 118 -53.62 -5.22 -8.06
N GLY A 119 -54.95 -5.18 -8.20
CA GLY A 119 -55.67 -6.00 -9.17
C GLY A 119 -55.41 -5.55 -10.61
N LEU A 120 -55.29 -4.25 -10.85
CA LEU A 120 -55.07 -3.66 -12.17
C LEU A 120 -53.64 -3.86 -12.70
N LEU A 121 -52.63 -3.71 -11.84
CA LEU A 121 -51.21 -3.86 -12.20
C LEU A 121 -50.78 -5.33 -12.34
N GLY A 122 -51.60 -6.26 -11.84
CA GLY A 122 -51.43 -7.69 -12.02
C GLY A 122 -50.34 -8.34 -11.15
N PRO A 123 -50.24 -9.68 -11.19
CA PRO A 123 -49.28 -10.45 -10.39
C PRO A 123 -47.83 -10.17 -10.79
N GLU A 124 -47.58 -9.78 -12.03
CA GLU A 124 -46.24 -9.45 -12.55
C GLU A 124 -45.63 -8.24 -11.86
N TYR A 125 -46.42 -7.17 -11.67
CA TYR A 125 -46.00 -5.99 -10.90
C TYR A 125 -45.71 -6.35 -9.44
N MET A 126 -46.54 -7.18 -8.82
CA MET A 126 -46.36 -7.61 -7.42
C MET A 126 -45.06 -8.41 -7.25
N ILE A 127 -44.76 -9.32 -8.17
CA ILE A 127 -43.51 -10.08 -8.17
C ILE A 127 -42.32 -9.15 -8.38
N ALA A 128 -42.34 -8.31 -9.41
CA ALA A 128 -41.25 -7.39 -9.72
C ALA A 128 -40.98 -6.41 -8.55
N SER A 129 -42.03 -5.85 -7.96
CA SER A 129 -41.91 -4.89 -6.84
C SER A 129 -41.44 -5.56 -5.55
N SER A 130 -41.86 -6.80 -5.29
CA SER A 130 -41.35 -7.58 -4.16
C SER A 130 -39.87 -7.94 -4.33
N VAL A 131 -39.48 -8.37 -5.54
CA VAL A 131 -38.07 -8.64 -5.89
C VAL A 131 -37.25 -7.35 -5.75
N PHE A 132 -37.76 -6.21 -6.21
CA PHE A 132 -37.14 -4.90 -6.02
C PHE A 132 -36.93 -4.58 -4.54
N MET A 133 -37.96 -4.72 -3.71
CA MET A 133 -37.88 -4.39 -2.28
C MET A 133 -36.85 -5.28 -1.55
N ILE A 134 -36.90 -6.60 -1.77
CA ILE A 134 -35.98 -7.54 -1.13
C ILE A 134 -34.54 -7.26 -1.59
N SER A 135 -34.34 -7.08 -2.89
CA SER A 135 -33.02 -6.78 -3.46
C SER A 135 -32.50 -5.41 -3.04
N ALA A 136 -33.36 -4.42 -2.79
CA ALA A 136 -32.96 -3.12 -2.25
C ALA A 136 -32.44 -3.23 -0.82
N ILE A 137 -33.13 -3.98 0.05
CA ILE A 137 -32.67 -4.25 1.42
C ILE A 137 -31.33 -5.00 1.39
N LEU A 138 -31.23 -6.05 0.58
CA LEU A 138 -29.99 -6.82 0.43
C LEU A 138 -28.85 -5.96 -0.15
N THR A 139 -29.14 -5.08 -1.11
CA THR A 139 -28.18 -4.14 -1.68
C THR A 139 -27.62 -3.23 -0.60
N LEU A 140 -28.48 -2.72 0.30
CA LEU A 140 -28.05 -1.85 1.40
C LEU A 140 -27.14 -2.59 2.39
N ILE A 141 -27.52 -3.82 2.77
CA ILE A 141 -26.71 -4.68 3.64
C ILE A 141 -25.35 -4.98 2.99
N MET A 142 -25.36 -5.33 1.70
CA MET A 142 -24.14 -5.61 0.95
C MET A 142 -23.27 -4.36 0.82
N TYR A 143 -23.85 -3.18 0.59
CA TYR A 143 -23.14 -1.91 0.56
C TYR A 143 -22.45 -1.60 1.90
N PHE A 144 -23.16 -1.77 3.02
CA PHE A 144 -22.60 -1.65 4.36
C PHE A 144 -21.41 -2.60 4.54
N LYS A 145 -21.60 -3.87 4.16
CA LYS A 145 -20.55 -4.89 4.28
C LYS A 145 -19.34 -4.56 3.44
N LEU A 146 -19.56 -4.04 2.24
CA LEU A 146 -18.51 -3.73 1.29
C LEU A 146 -17.68 -2.54 1.75
N LEU A 147 -18.30 -1.50 2.32
CA LEU A 147 -17.60 -0.40 2.99
C LEU A 147 -16.76 -0.90 4.18
N SER A 148 -17.31 -1.82 4.98
CA SER A 148 -16.58 -2.42 6.11
C SER A 148 -15.30 -3.12 5.65
N ILE A 149 -15.43 -3.97 4.64
CA ILE A 149 -14.34 -4.80 4.15
C ILE A 149 -13.32 -3.99 3.33
N THR A 150 -13.76 -2.96 2.60
CA THR A 150 -12.86 -2.15 1.77
C THR A 150 -12.19 -1.03 2.54
N PHE A 151 -12.81 -0.46 3.57
CA PHE A 151 -12.22 0.63 4.36
C PHE A 151 -11.70 0.18 5.71
N ASN A 152 -12.52 -0.47 6.54
CA ASN A 152 -12.11 -0.78 7.91
C ASN A 152 -11.05 -1.88 7.93
N ASP A 153 -11.15 -2.88 7.07
CA ASP A 153 -10.08 -3.88 6.97
C ASP A 153 -8.81 -3.25 6.36
N GLU A 154 -8.94 -2.36 5.39
CA GLU A 154 -7.80 -1.61 4.83
C GLU A 154 -7.11 -0.76 5.91
N PHE A 155 -7.87 -0.03 6.73
CA PHE A 155 -7.36 0.70 7.88
C PHE A 155 -6.63 -0.20 8.88
N LYS A 156 -7.20 -1.37 9.20
CA LYS A 156 -6.57 -2.35 10.11
C LYS A 156 -5.26 -2.87 9.53
N MET A 157 -5.23 -3.23 8.25
CA MET A 157 -4.01 -3.69 7.57
C MET A 157 -2.93 -2.60 7.63
N GLN A 158 -3.26 -1.36 7.26
CA GLN A 158 -2.32 -0.23 7.33
C GLN A 158 -1.83 0.03 8.77
N SER A 159 -2.68 -0.17 9.78
CA SER A 159 -2.29 -0.04 11.19
C SER A 159 -1.27 -1.10 11.60
N ILE A 160 -1.51 -2.36 11.25
CA ILE A 160 -0.58 -3.46 11.53
C ILE A 160 0.76 -3.22 10.82
N GLU A 161 0.71 -2.87 9.53
CA GLU A 161 1.92 -2.57 8.76
C GLU A 161 2.68 -1.36 9.30
N SER A 162 1.98 -0.29 9.68
CA SER A 162 2.59 0.88 10.32
C SER A 162 3.30 0.50 11.61
N SER A 163 2.72 -0.37 12.42
CA SER A 163 3.33 -0.81 13.68
C SER A 163 4.60 -1.64 13.47
N ARG A 164 4.64 -2.47 12.42
CA ARG A 164 5.73 -3.43 12.16
C ARG A 164 6.84 -2.89 11.27
N LYS A 165 6.48 -2.13 10.24
CA LYS A 165 7.39 -1.60 9.21
C LYS A 165 7.67 -0.10 9.38
N LYS A 166 7.05 0.58 10.35
CA LYS A 166 7.15 2.04 10.56
C LYS A 166 6.75 2.87 9.33
N ILE A 167 5.86 2.34 8.50
CA ILE A 167 5.24 3.09 7.39
C ILE A 167 4.17 4.00 7.99
N PRO A 168 4.14 5.31 7.70
CA PRO A 168 3.14 6.19 8.29
C PRO A 168 1.73 5.83 7.81
N MET A 169 0.78 5.78 8.74
CA MET A 169 -0.64 5.58 8.42
C MET A 169 -1.19 6.78 7.66
N ILE A 170 -1.90 6.51 6.57
CA ILE A 170 -2.60 7.56 5.80
C ILE A 170 -3.97 7.83 6.40
N LEU A 171 -4.64 6.77 6.90
CA LEU A 171 -5.90 6.88 7.60
C LEU A 171 -5.65 6.98 9.11
N ARG A 172 -6.17 8.03 9.74
CA ARG A 172 -6.04 8.21 11.20
C ARG A 172 -7.15 7.52 12.00
N SER A 173 -8.29 7.23 11.39
CA SER A 173 -9.45 6.64 12.04
C SER A 173 -10.25 5.73 11.09
N PRO A 174 -10.96 4.73 11.62
CA PRO A 174 -11.94 3.97 10.85
C PRO A 174 -13.12 4.87 10.44
N LEU A 175 -13.86 4.48 9.40
CA LEU A 175 -15.00 5.21 8.89
C LEU A 175 -16.24 4.74 9.65
N SER A 176 -17.06 5.69 10.10
CA SER A 176 -18.40 5.36 10.57
C SER A 176 -19.24 4.89 9.39
N ILE A 177 -19.38 3.58 9.23
CA ILE A 177 -20.13 2.97 8.13
C ILE A 177 -21.62 3.38 8.18
N PRO A 178 -22.32 3.35 9.34
CA PRO A 178 -23.70 3.80 9.40
C PRO A 178 -23.86 5.23 8.90
N MET A 179 -22.98 6.14 9.33
CA MET A 179 -22.99 7.53 8.89
C MET A 179 -22.76 7.64 7.38
N ALA A 180 -21.81 6.88 6.85
CA ALA A 180 -21.52 6.85 5.42
C ALA A 180 -22.70 6.36 4.57
N VAL A 181 -23.41 5.35 5.06
CA VAL A 181 -24.62 4.82 4.42
C VAL A 181 -25.76 5.84 4.46
N VAL A 182 -26.04 6.43 5.63
CA VAL A 182 -27.10 7.46 5.79
C VAL A 182 -26.83 8.65 4.88
N PHE A 183 -25.61 9.19 4.86
CA PHE A 183 -25.26 10.28 3.93
C PHE A 183 -25.37 9.86 2.47
N THR A 184 -25.04 8.62 2.13
CA THR A 184 -25.20 8.12 0.76
C THR A 184 -26.67 8.15 0.32
N ILE A 185 -27.59 7.76 1.21
CA ILE A 185 -29.03 7.79 0.94
C ILE A 185 -29.52 9.24 0.77
N ILE A 186 -29.17 10.12 1.72
CA ILE A 186 -29.62 11.53 1.72
C ILE A 186 -29.11 12.30 0.49
N THR A 187 -27.88 12.03 0.06
CA THR A 187 -27.24 12.74 -1.06
C THR A 187 -27.44 12.07 -2.42
N SER A 188 -28.43 11.17 -2.51
CA SER A 188 -28.79 10.45 -3.75
C SER A 188 -27.61 9.73 -4.42
N GLY A 189 -26.59 9.31 -3.67
CA GLY A 189 -25.43 8.59 -4.19
C GLY A 189 -24.19 9.44 -4.53
N LEU A 190 -24.25 10.77 -4.53
CA LEU A 190 -23.08 11.63 -4.79
C LEU A 190 -21.97 11.40 -3.75
N PHE A 191 -22.36 11.25 -2.48
CA PHE A 191 -21.43 10.92 -1.41
C PHE A 191 -20.80 9.53 -1.56
N SER A 192 -21.52 8.56 -2.15
CA SER A 192 -20.97 7.23 -2.46
C SER A 192 -19.80 7.34 -3.43
N TRP A 193 -19.95 8.14 -4.49
CA TRP A 193 -18.90 8.38 -5.47
C TRP A 193 -17.67 9.06 -4.85
N TYR A 194 -17.89 10.05 -3.98
CA TYR A 194 -16.82 10.71 -3.23
C TYR A 194 -16.05 9.73 -2.33
N ILE A 195 -16.76 8.87 -1.58
CA ILE A 195 -16.12 7.84 -0.75
C ILE A 195 -15.22 6.96 -1.62
N ARG A 196 -15.74 6.39 -2.70
CA ARG A 196 -14.95 5.48 -3.56
C ARG A 196 -13.72 6.17 -4.14
N TYR A 197 -13.83 7.44 -4.54
CA TYR A 197 -12.69 8.23 -4.98
C TYR A 197 -11.63 8.37 -3.88
N LYS A 198 -12.05 8.73 -2.66
CA LYS A 198 -11.15 8.82 -1.50
C LYS A 198 -10.48 7.49 -1.18
N LEU A 199 -11.24 6.39 -1.15
CA LEU A 199 -10.73 5.03 -0.93
C LEU A 199 -9.63 4.68 -1.92
N MET A 200 -9.89 4.88 -3.22
CA MET A 200 -8.95 4.59 -4.28
C MET A 200 -7.66 5.41 -4.13
N ARG A 201 -7.79 6.70 -3.84
CA ARG A 201 -6.64 7.60 -3.62
C ARG A 201 -5.79 7.17 -2.43
N ILE A 202 -6.43 6.78 -1.32
CA ILE A 202 -5.74 6.29 -0.12
C ILE A 202 -4.95 5.02 -0.44
N GLN A 203 -5.57 4.03 -1.09
CA GLN A 203 -4.88 2.79 -1.47
C GLN A 203 -3.68 3.06 -2.38
N VAL A 204 -3.82 3.96 -3.36
CA VAL A 204 -2.72 4.30 -4.30
C VAL A 204 -1.57 4.99 -3.58
N LEU A 205 -1.89 5.96 -2.72
CA LEU A 205 -0.88 6.69 -1.97
C LEU A 205 -0.14 5.78 -0.99
N TYR A 206 -0.87 4.89 -0.30
CA TYR A 206 -0.29 3.92 0.62
C TYR A 206 0.70 2.99 -0.08
N PHE A 207 0.31 2.48 -1.25
CA PHE A 207 1.16 1.60 -2.02
C PHE A 207 2.43 2.29 -2.55
N GLN A 208 2.31 3.56 -2.98
CA GLN A 208 3.48 4.36 -3.39
C GLN A 208 4.45 4.56 -2.24
N LEU A 209 3.90 4.80 -1.04
CA LEU A 209 4.67 4.95 0.18
C LEU A 209 5.41 3.65 0.54
N ASP A 210 4.72 2.50 0.63
CA ASP A 210 5.35 1.18 0.89
C ASP A 210 6.50 0.93 -0.09
N ARG A 211 6.29 1.16 -1.39
CA ARG A 211 7.34 1.00 -2.42
C ARG A 211 8.55 1.91 -2.18
N SER A 212 8.33 3.19 -1.84
CA SER A 212 9.43 4.12 -1.56
C SER A 212 10.24 3.70 -0.33
N PHE A 213 9.58 3.14 0.69
CA PHE A 213 10.26 2.58 1.86
C PHE A 213 11.07 1.34 1.51
N GLU A 214 10.55 0.46 0.65
CA GLU A 214 11.28 -0.73 0.20
C GLU A 214 12.52 -0.37 -0.63
N GLU A 215 12.40 0.60 -1.53
CA GLU A 215 13.53 1.10 -2.32
C GLU A 215 14.60 1.76 -1.42
N ALA A 216 14.19 2.58 -0.45
CA ALA A 216 15.11 3.18 0.52
C ALA A 216 15.82 2.13 1.39
N LYS A 217 15.10 1.09 1.81
CA LYS A 217 15.67 -0.01 2.61
C LYS A 217 16.70 -0.80 1.81
N ALA A 218 16.41 -1.14 0.55
CA ALA A 218 17.35 -1.83 -0.33
C ALA A 218 18.63 -1.01 -0.56
N GLN A 219 18.48 0.30 -0.80
CA GLN A 219 19.64 1.20 -0.92
C GLN A 219 20.47 1.23 0.36
N TYR A 220 19.84 1.31 1.53
CA TYR A 220 20.55 1.29 2.80
C TYR A 220 21.33 -0.02 3.01
N GLU A 221 20.73 -1.18 2.71
CA GLU A 221 21.39 -2.48 2.83
C GLU A 221 22.61 -2.60 1.90
N THR A 222 22.50 -2.11 0.65
CA THR A 222 23.65 -2.09 -0.28
C THR A 222 24.78 -1.17 0.20
N LEU A 223 24.45 0.00 0.74
CA LEU A 223 25.43 0.93 1.32
C LEU A 223 26.11 0.34 2.54
N GLU A 224 25.36 -0.36 3.40
CA GLU A 224 25.90 -1.01 4.59
C GLU A 224 26.83 -2.17 4.23
N GLN A 225 26.48 -2.98 3.23
CA GLN A 225 27.36 -4.03 2.71
C GLN A 225 28.63 -3.45 2.10
N ALA A 226 28.52 -2.40 1.28
CA ALA A 226 29.68 -1.72 0.71
C ALA A 226 30.58 -1.11 1.80
N ARG A 227 30.00 -0.60 2.89
CA ARG A 227 30.75 -0.09 4.04
C ARG A 227 31.48 -1.21 4.79
N LYS A 228 30.80 -2.34 5.06
CA LYS A 228 31.40 -3.52 5.69
C LYS A 228 32.54 -4.11 4.84
N GLU A 229 32.38 -4.14 3.52
CA GLU A 229 33.42 -4.63 2.61
C GLU A 229 34.62 -3.67 2.55
N LYS A 230 34.39 -2.35 2.52
CA LYS A 230 35.46 -1.34 2.62
C LYS A 230 36.21 -1.44 3.94
N GLU A 231 35.50 -1.66 5.04
CA GLU A 231 36.10 -1.83 6.37
C GLU A 231 36.93 -3.11 6.44
N LYS A 232 36.44 -4.23 5.89
CA LYS A 232 37.19 -5.48 5.78
C LYS A 232 38.48 -5.31 4.96
N LYS A 233 38.40 -4.68 3.78
CA LYS A 233 39.58 -4.38 2.94
C LYS A 233 40.58 -3.46 3.63
N ARG A 234 40.09 -2.47 4.41
CA ARG A 234 40.95 -1.59 5.22
C ARG A 234 41.68 -2.37 6.31
N LEU A 235 40.99 -3.27 7.02
CA LEU A 235 41.58 -4.12 8.04
C LEU A 235 42.60 -5.11 7.47
N GLU A 236 42.31 -5.73 6.32
CA GLU A 236 43.25 -6.60 5.60
C GLU A 236 44.50 -5.84 5.15
N LYS A 237 44.36 -4.62 4.62
CA LYS A 237 45.51 -3.76 4.25
C LYS A 237 46.39 -3.45 5.47
N ILE A 238 45.79 -3.14 6.61
CA ILE A 238 46.50 -2.86 7.87
C ILE A 238 47.25 -4.09 8.38
N ALA A 239 46.60 -5.26 8.36
CA ALA A 239 47.20 -6.53 8.80
C ALA A 239 48.39 -6.91 7.91
N ASN A 240 48.24 -6.84 6.59
CA ASN A 240 49.32 -7.14 5.64
C ASN A 240 50.51 -6.17 5.78
N MET A 241 50.25 -4.88 6.00
CA MET A 241 51.32 -3.91 6.27
C MET A 241 52.04 -4.25 7.57
N ASN A 242 51.31 -4.56 8.65
CA ASN A 242 51.90 -4.89 9.93
C ASN A 242 52.79 -6.14 9.82
N GLU A 243 52.30 -7.19 9.17
CA GLU A 243 53.04 -8.44 8.96
C GLU A 243 54.29 -8.24 8.10
N LYS A 244 54.15 -7.63 6.91
CA LYS A 244 55.26 -7.36 5.99
C LYS A 244 56.40 -6.61 6.65
N TYR A 245 56.07 -5.50 7.33
CA TYR A 245 57.10 -4.65 7.96
C TYR A 245 57.63 -5.24 9.27
N SER A 246 56.82 -6.01 10.00
CA SER A 246 57.28 -6.76 11.17
C SER A 246 58.34 -7.79 10.79
N GLU A 247 58.13 -8.56 9.71
CA GLU A 247 59.09 -9.55 9.24
C GLU A 247 60.38 -8.92 8.72
N MET A 248 60.27 -7.84 7.94
CA MET A 248 61.43 -7.12 7.42
C MET A 248 62.28 -6.51 8.53
N LEU A 249 61.66 -5.91 9.54
CA LEU A 249 62.38 -5.28 10.67
C LEU A 249 62.93 -6.29 11.69
N ALA A 250 62.33 -7.47 11.81
CA ALA A 250 62.80 -8.51 12.72
C ALA A 250 64.01 -9.29 12.19
N LYS A 251 64.16 -9.39 10.86
CA LYS A 251 65.28 -10.11 10.22
C LYS A 251 66.51 -9.23 10.00
N GLU A 252 66.35 -7.91 9.97
CA GLU A 252 67.42 -6.99 9.60
C GLU A 252 68.21 -6.48 10.81
N THR A 253 69.52 -6.74 10.81
CA THR A 253 70.45 -6.31 11.88
C THR A 253 71.37 -5.17 11.44
N ASP A 254 71.45 -4.84 10.14
CA ASP A 254 72.22 -3.69 9.66
C ASP A 254 71.50 -2.35 9.99
N PRO A 255 72.14 -1.44 10.76
CA PRO A 255 71.59 -0.12 11.06
C PRO A 255 71.25 0.74 9.84
N HIS A 256 71.91 0.54 8.70
CA HIS A 256 71.64 1.34 7.50
C HIS A 256 70.42 0.83 6.73
N GLU A 257 70.29 -0.48 6.54
CA GLU A 257 69.13 -1.08 5.87
C GLU A 257 67.86 -0.98 6.71
N ARG A 258 67.97 -1.14 8.04
CA ARG A 258 66.84 -0.94 8.97
C ARG A 258 66.23 0.46 8.86
N LYS A 259 67.05 1.51 8.70
CA LYS A 259 66.55 2.89 8.49
C LYS A 259 65.79 3.04 7.17
N THR A 260 66.21 2.34 6.12
CA THR A 260 65.53 2.34 4.82
C THR A 260 64.16 1.68 4.92
N ILE A 261 64.07 0.55 5.63
CA ILE A 261 62.80 -0.16 5.89
C ILE A 261 61.84 0.73 6.70
N ILE A 262 62.33 1.43 7.73
CA ILE A 262 61.54 2.38 8.52
C ILE A 262 61.04 3.56 7.68
N ALA A 263 61.87 4.08 6.77
CA ALA A 263 61.46 5.16 5.85
C ALA A 263 60.36 4.70 4.88
N GLN A 264 60.45 3.45 4.41
CA GLN A 264 59.45 2.85 3.52
C GLN A 264 58.14 2.55 4.27
N LEU A 265 58.22 2.04 5.49
CA LEU A 265 57.09 1.89 6.41
C LEU A 265 56.41 3.25 6.63
N PHE A 266 57.17 4.31 6.89
CA PHE A 266 56.61 5.65 7.09
C PHE A 266 55.88 6.18 5.85
N LYS A 267 56.44 5.96 4.66
CA LYS A 267 55.80 6.34 3.38
C LYS A 267 54.47 5.60 3.20
N ASP A 268 54.43 4.30 3.44
CA ASP A 268 53.23 3.48 3.29
C ASP A 268 52.18 3.76 4.39
N LEU A 269 52.62 4.12 5.59
CA LEU A 269 51.75 4.60 6.67
C LEU A 269 51.15 5.98 6.35
N GLY A 270 51.84 6.82 5.58
CA GLY A 270 51.32 8.11 5.10
C GLY A 270 50.09 7.98 4.22
N ASP A 271 49.93 6.85 3.52
CA ASP A 271 48.76 6.51 2.70
C ASP A 271 47.62 5.86 3.52
N THR A 272 47.73 5.86 4.85
CA THR A 272 46.78 5.21 5.77
C THR A 272 46.22 6.22 6.78
N ASN A 273 45.01 5.98 7.31
CA ASN A 273 44.43 6.85 8.33
C ASN A 273 45.33 6.88 9.58
N ARG A 274 45.48 8.07 10.17
CA ARG A 274 46.39 8.36 11.30
C ARG A 274 46.19 7.42 12.49
N ASP A 275 44.94 7.12 12.86
CA ASP A 275 44.66 6.23 13.99
C ASP A 275 45.09 4.78 13.72
N ASP A 276 44.96 4.31 12.47
CA ASP A 276 45.43 2.98 12.08
C ASP A 276 46.96 2.94 12.03
N ALA A 277 47.59 4.01 11.53
CA ALA A 277 49.04 4.12 11.47
C ALA A 277 49.67 4.10 12.87
N ILE A 278 49.06 4.84 13.82
CA ILE A 278 49.44 4.81 15.24
C ILE A 278 49.26 3.39 15.79
N ARG A 279 48.13 2.71 15.49
CA ARG A 279 47.89 1.34 15.96
C ARG A 279 48.96 0.35 15.47
N ILE A 280 49.33 0.40 14.20
CA ILE A 280 50.39 -0.45 13.62
C ILE A 280 51.72 -0.21 14.35
N ILE A 281 52.11 1.06 14.51
CA ILE A 281 53.37 1.42 15.19
C ILE A 281 53.35 1.00 16.67
N SER A 282 52.23 1.15 17.37
CA SER A 282 52.08 0.71 18.76
C SER A 282 52.15 -0.82 18.89
N GLU A 283 51.61 -1.58 17.93
CA GLU A 283 51.72 -3.04 17.91
C GLU A 283 53.16 -3.51 17.64
N MET A 284 53.90 -2.82 16.75
CA MET A 284 55.31 -3.11 16.50
C MET A 284 56.18 -2.83 17.74
N LEU A 285 55.89 -1.76 18.49
CA LEU A 285 56.57 -1.48 19.76
C LEU A 285 56.29 -2.55 20.81
N LYS A 286 55.03 -2.98 20.95
CA LYS A 286 54.65 -4.04 21.91
C LYS A 286 55.31 -5.39 21.63
N LYS A 287 55.69 -5.64 20.38
CA LYS A 287 56.38 -6.86 19.95
C LYS A 287 57.91 -6.73 19.98
N ASP A 288 58.45 -5.65 20.54
CA ASP A 288 59.89 -5.30 20.55
C ASP A 288 60.53 -5.27 19.15
N ILE A 289 59.73 -5.02 18.11
CA ILE A 289 60.21 -4.95 16.72
C ILE A 289 60.87 -3.60 16.44
N ILE A 290 60.36 -2.53 17.07
CA ILE A 290 60.91 -1.18 17.02
C ILE A 290 61.23 -0.69 18.42
N ASP A 291 62.24 0.16 18.56
CA ASP A 291 62.63 0.71 19.85
C ASP A 291 61.79 1.96 20.23
N GLU A 292 61.88 2.38 21.50
CA GLU A 292 61.12 3.52 22.01
C GLU A 292 61.51 4.87 21.33
N LYS A 293 62.72 4.96 20.77
CA LYS A 293 63.22 6.16 20.06
C LYS A 293 62.64 6.22 18.64
N GLU A 294 62.62 5.11 17.92
CA GLU A 294 62.01 4.86 16.62
C GLU A 294 60.50 5.11 16.70
N TYR A 295 59.84 4.58 17.74
CA TYR A 295 58.43 4.83 18.03
C TYR A 295 58.14 6.33 18.18
N LYS A 296 58.87 7.04 19.07
CA LYS A 296 58.67 8.49 19.29
C LYS A 296 58.92 9.31 18.03
N LYS A 297 59.88 8.90 17.20
CA LYS A 297 60.18 9.56 15.92
C LYS A 297 59.07 9.35 14.90
N LEU A 298 58.56 8.13 14.74
CA LEU A 298 57.47 7.80 13.82
C LEU A 298 56.15 8.49 14.23
N ILE A 299 55.80 8.48 15.52
CA ILE A 299 54.63 9.20 16.04
C ILE A 299 54.74 10.70 15.81
N ARG A 300 55.93 11.30 15.99
CA ARG A 300 56.15 12.73 15.74
C ARG A 300 56.01 13.10 14.27
N LEU A 301 56.44 12.23 13.37
CA LEU A 301 56.36 12.46 11.92
C LEU A 301 54.94 12.24 11.37
N LEU A 302 54.10 11.45 12.04
CA LEU A 302 52.68 11.30 11.74
C LEU A 302 51.78 12.41 12.32
N ARG A 303 52.36 13.35 13.09
CA ARG A 303 51.61 14.38 13.81
C ARG A 303 51.29 15.57 12.91
#